data_AF-A0A6J4PYH2-F1
#
_entry.id   AF-A0A6J4PYH2-F1
#
_cell.length_a   1.000
_cell.length_b   1.000
_cell.length_c   1.000
_cell.angle_alpha   90.00
_cell.angle_beta   90.00
_cell.angle_gamma   90.00
#
_symmetry.space_group_name_H-M   'P 1'
#
loop_
_entity.id
_entity.type
_entity.pdbx_description
1 polymer ?
#
loop_
_entity_poly.entity_id
_entity_poly.type
_entity_poly.pdbx_seq_one_letter_code
_entity_poly.pdbx_strand_id
1 'polypeptide(L)' 'MQRNGAEDQRGFTLWFTGLSGAGKTTIAEIVEKELKDRGRPVEVLDGDIVRTNLSKGLTFSREDRNINVLRIGFVANL' A
#
# COMPACT_ATOMS: atom_id res chain seq x y z
N MET A 1 -4.36 16.88 -33.68
CA MET A 1 -3.42 16.18 -32.78
C MET A 1 -4.23 15.53 -31.67
N GLN A 2 -4.62 14.26 -31.85
CA GLN A 2 -5.24 13.46 -30.78
C GLN A 2 -4.10 12.92 -29.92
N ARG A 3 -4.02 13.32 -28.66
CA ARG A 3 -3.14 12.66 -27.69
C ARG A 3 -3.72 11.29 -27.42
N ASN A 4 -2.97 10.24 -27.77
CA ASN A 4 -3.32 8.86 -27.47
C ASN A 4 -3.51 8.70 -25.95
N GLY A 5 -4.66 8.18 -25.53
CA GLY A 5 -5.09 8.04 -24.13
C GLY A 5 -4.28 7.06 -23.26
N ALA A 6 -3.06 6.72 -23.67
CA ALA A 6 -2.14 5.82 -22.97
C ALA A 6 -1.09 6.56 -22.11
N GLU A 7 -0.88 7.86 -22.32
CA GLU A 7 0.09 8.65 -21.52
C GLU A 7 -0.43 9.02 -20.12
N ASP A 8 -1.73 8.83 -19.85
CA ASP A 8 -2.40 9.33 -18.64
C ASP A 8 -2.57 8.29 -17.51
N GLN A 9 -1.97 7.11 -17.64
CA GLN A 9 -2.09 6.02 -16.65
C GLN A 9 -0.78 5.77 -15.88
N ARG A 10 -0.14 6.82 -15.37
CA ARG A 10 0.96 6.64 -14.43
C ARG A 10 0.41 6.11 -13.09
N GLY A 11 0.87 4.92 -12.68
CA GLY A 11 0.59 4.36 -11.36
C GLY A 11 1.24 5.22 -10.26
N PHE A 12 0.65 5.17 -9.05
CA PHE A 12 1.16 5.88 -7.88
C PHE A 12 0.90 5.06 -6.60
N THR A 13 1.64 5.38 -5.56
CA THR A 13 1.50 4.76 -4.23
C THR A 13 0.89 5.75 -3.26
N LEU A 14 -0.16 5.33 -2.55
CA LEU A 14 -0.68 6.05 -1.39
C LEU A 14 -0.21 5.38 -0.11
N TRP A 15 0.59 6.09 0.67
CA TRP A 15 1.17 5.59 1.90
C TRP A 15 0.50 6.20 3.13
N PHE A 16 -0.45 5.47 3.72
CA PHE A 16 -1.16 5.91 4.92
C PHE A 16 -0.32 5.65 6.18
N THR A 17 -0.02 6.71 6.93
CA THR A 17 0.72 6.62 8.21
C THR A 17 -0.08 7.20 9.36
N GLY A 18 0.28 6.84 10.59
CA GLY A 18 -0.41 7.28 11.79
C GLY A 18 -0.46 6.21 12.88
N LEU A 19 -0.85 6.62 14.08
CA LEU A 19 -0.93 5.76 15.27
C LEU A 19 -1.89 4.58 15.07
N SER A 20 -1.74 3.54 15.90
CA SER A 20 -2.71 2.45 15.96
C SER A 20 -4.10 3.01 16.29
N GLY A 21 -5.15 2.54 15.61
CA GLY A 21 -6.50 3.05 15.76
C GLY A 21 -6.81 4.38 15.06
N ALA A 22 -5.85 5.02 14.37
CA ALA A 22 -6.07 6.29 13.66
C ALA A 22 -6.95 6.21 12.38
N GLY A 23 -7.54 5.04 12.08
CA GLY A 23 -8.43 4.87 10.92
C GLY A 23 -7.74 4.62 9.57
N LYS A 24 -6.44 4.29 9.55
CA LYS A 24 -5.68 4.06 8.30
C LYS A 24 -6.32 2.99 7.40
N THR A 25 -6.67 1.84 7.97
CA THR A 25 -7.32 0.74 7.24
C THR A 25 -8.67 1.18 6.68
N THR A 26 -9.49 1.86 7.49
CA THR A 26 -10.80 2.38 7.06
C THR A 26 -10.67 3.33 5.86
N ILE A 27 -9.71 4.26 5.88
CA ILE A 27 -9.49 5.17 4.76
C ILE A 27 -8.96 4.40 3.53
N ALA A 28 -8.05 3.46 3.71
CA ALA A 28 -7.50 2.66 2.62
C ALA A 28 -8.60 1.85 1.89
N GLU A 29 -9.53 1.23 2.62
CA GLU A 29 -10.67 0.49 2.06
C GLU A 29 -11.62 1.41 1.27
N ILE A 30 -11.93 2.59 1.79
CA ILE A 30 -12.77 3.59 1.09
C ILE A 30 -12.10 4.04 -0.21
N VAL A 31 -10.80 4.34 -0.16
CA VAL A 31 -10.03 4.76 -1.33
C VAL A 31 -9.92 3.64 -2.37
N GLU A 32 -9.66 2.40 -1.93
CA GLU A 32 -9.63 1.23 -2.81
C GLU A 32 -10.95 1.07 -3.56
N LYS A 33 -12.07 1.13 -2.84
CA LYS A 33 -13.40 1.04 -3.44
C LYS A 33 -13.63 2.14 -4.47
N GLU A 34 -13.38 3.39 -4.12
CA GLU A 34 -13.58 4.54 -5.01
C GLU A 34 -12.73 4.44 -6.29
N LEU A 35 -11.48 3.98 -6.18
CA LEU A 35 -10.62 3.80 -7.34
C LEU A 35 -11.06 2.63 -8.23
N LYS A 36 -11.51 1.51 -7.64
CA LYS A 36 -12.09 0.38 -8.37
C LYS A 36 -13.39 0.77 -9.08
N ASP A 37 -14.26 1.54 -8.44
CA ASP A 37 -15.52 2.04 -9.01
C ASP A 37 -15.25 2.98 -10.21
N ARG A 38 -14.09 3.65 -10.24
CA ARG A 38 -13.59 4.44 -11.38
C ARG A 38 -12.86 3.62 -12.45
N GLY A 39 -12.85 2.30 -12.35
CA GLY A 39 -12.20 1.39 -13.29
C GLY A 39 -10.67 1.39 -13.21
N ARG A 40 -10.08 1.82 -12.08
CA ARG A 40 -8.62 1.79 -11.89
C ARG A 40 -8.18 0.51 -11.18
N PRO A 41 -7.11 -0.15 -11.63
CA PRO A 41 -6.52 -1.27 -10.89
C PRO A 41 -5.94 -0.74 -9.58
N VAL A 42 -6.18 -1.47 -8.48
CA VAL A 42 -5.70 -1.15 -7.14
C VAL A 42 -5.20 -2.41 -6.48
N GLU A 43 -4.06 -2.29 -5.80
CA GLU A 43 -3.53 -3.30 -4.90
C GLU A 43 -3.35 -2.68 -3.51
N VAL A 44 -3.80 -3.39 -2.47
CA VAL A 44 -3.67 -2.97 -1.07
C VAL A 44 -2.55 -3.78 -0.43
N LEU A 45 -1.50 -3.08 0.02
CA LEU A 45 -0.40 -3.67 0.77
C LEU A 45 -0.62 -3.42 2.27
N ASP A 46 -1.25 -4.38 2.94
CA ASP A 46 -1.42 -4.33 4.39
C ASP A 46 -0.15 -4.82 5.10
N GLY A 47 0.32 -4.04 6.08
CA GLY A 47 1.47 -4.39 6.91
C GLY A 47 1.32 -5.73 7.64
N ASP A 48 0.09 -6.16 7.97
CA ASP A 48 -0.18 -7.46 8.58
C ASP A 48 -0.15 -8.60 7.55
N ILE A 49 -0.63 -8.38 6.32
CA ILE A 49 -0.55 -9.35 5.21
C ILE A 49 0.90 -9.56 4.79
N VAL A 50 1.66 -8.47 4.65
CA VAL A 50 3.10 -8.51 4.36
C VAL A 50 3.85 -9.20 5.50
N ARG A 51 3.49 -8.91 6.75
CA ARG A 51 4.11 -9.55 7.91
C ARG A 51 3.93 -11.06 7.90
N THR A 52 2.75 -11.53 7.52
CA THR A 52 2.39 -12.96 7.51
C THR A 52 3.04 -13.73 6.36
N ASN A 53 3.19 -13.10 5.19
CA ASN A 53 3.60 -13.80 3.96
C ASN A 53 5.06 -13.54 3.54
N LEU A 54 5.59 -12.35 3.80
CA LEU A 54 6.94 -11.92 3.39
C LEU A 54 7.90 -11.76 4.58
N SER A 55 7.38 -11.83 5.82
CA SER A 55 8.16 -11.63 7.05
C SER A 55 7.98 -12.73 8.09
N LYS A 56 7.85 -13.98 7.64
CA LYS A 56 7.99 -15.15 8.52
C LYS A 56 9.30 -15.05 9.31
N GLY A 57 9.21 -15.04 10.64
CA GLY A 57 10.35 -14.97 11.55
C GLY A 57 10.62 -13.60 12.20
N LEU A 58 9.90 -12.54 11.81
CA LEU A 58 9.99 -11.25 12.49
C LEU A 58 9.11 -11.23 13.76
N THR A 59 9.66 -10.74 14.87
CA THR A 59 8.94 -10.51 16.13
C THR A 59 8.43 -9.05 16.21
N PHE A 60 8.09 -8.56 17.41
CA PHE A 60 7.67 -7.16 17.62
C PHE A 60 8.81 -6.21 17.99
N SER A 61 10.07 -6.66 17.85
CA SER A 61 11.25 -5.84 18.12
C SER A 61 11.31 -4.59 17.24
N ARG A 62 12.12 -3.61 17.64
CA ARG A 62 12.27 -2.36 16.88
C ARG A 62 12.89 -2.62 15.51
N GLU A 63 13.93 -3.43 15.46
CA GLU A 63 14.59 -3.89 14.22
C GLU A 63 13.60 -4.60 13.30
N ASP A 64 12.77 -5.49 13.83
CA ASP A 64 11.76 -6.22 13.04
C ASP A 64 10.72 -5.28 12.43
N ARG A 65 10.28 -4.25 13.17
CA ARG A 65 9.38 -3.21 12.64
C ARG A 65 10.03 -2.42 11.51
N ASN A 66 11.31 -2.08 11.64
CA ASN A 66 12.05 -1.37 10.60
C ASN A 66 12.16 -2.21 9.33
N ILE A 67 12.50 -3.50 9.45
CA ILE A 67 12.57 -4.43 8.31
C ILE A 67 11.21 -4.54 7.63
N ASN A 68 10.12 -4.60 8.40
CA ASN A 68 8.77 -4.67 7.83
C ASN A 68 8.46 -3.43 6.98
N VAL A 69 8.76 -2.22 7.47
CA VAL A 69 8.57 -0.98 6.71
C VAL A 69 9.39 -0.96 5.42
N LEU A 70 10.66 -1.37 5.48
CA LEU A 70 11.54 -1.42 4.30
C LEU A 70 11.02 -2.39 3.24
N ARG A 71 10.51 -3.56 3.64
CA ARG A 71 9.95 -4.55 2.71
C ARG A 71 8.68 -4.06 2.02
N ILE A 72 7.77 -3.41 2.76
CA ILE A 72 6.57 -2.82 2.18
C ILE A 72 6.98 -1.72 1.19
N GLY A 73 7.95 -0.87 1.54
CA GLY A 73 8.49 0.16 0.64
C GLY A 73 9.06 -0.42 -0.66
N PHE A 74 9.86 -1.48 -0.56
CA PHE A 74 10.41 -2.18 -1.72
C PHE A 74 9.33 -2.73 -2.66
N VAL A 75 8.27 -3.36 -2.11
CA VAL A 75 7.15 -3.88 -2.92
C VAL A 75 6.35 -2.73 -3.56
N ALA A 76 6.17 -1.64 -2.83
CA ALA A 76 5.46 -0.45 -3.31
C ALA A 76 6.28 0.41 -4.30
N ASN A 77 7.51 -0.01 -4.62
CA ASN A 77 8.48 0.73 -5.45
C ASN A 77 8.69 2.18 -4.95
N LEU A 78 8.75 2.34 -3.62
CA LEU A 78 8.99 3.60 -2.91
C LEU A 78 10.48 3.86 -2.67
#